data_AF-A0A7Y9J405-F1
#
_entry.id   AF-A0A7Y9J405-F1
#
_cell.length_a   1.000
_cell.length_b   1.000
_cell.length_c   1.000
_cell.angle_alpha   90.00
_cell.angle_beta   90.00
_cell.angle_gamma   90.00
#
_symmetry.space_group_name_H-M   'P 1'
#
loop_
_entity.id
_entity.type
_entity.pdbx_description
1 polymer ?
#
loop_
_entity_poly.entity_id
_entity_poly.type
_entity_poly.pdbx_seq_one_letter_code
_entity_poly.pdbx_strand_id
1 'polypeptide(L)'
;MSVLDLGGTIEYWESAPVKPNDLTIVNLLPARDGQMQGDACDPPSAVLNRRFDLIVSNSVLEHVGGHYRRQQLAEVVRNNGDRHWVQTPYRYFPVEPHWLFPGLQFLPFAARVKVTQNWPMGHMQERDEYGAVELVHEVELVSRRQMSSYFPESTVWFERFAGLPKSLVAFKD
;
A
#
# COMPACT_ATOMS: atom_id res chain seq x y z
N MET A 1 -13.46 10.12 16.49
CA MET A 1 -12.15 9.56 16.14
C MET A 1 -11.63 10.28 14.91
N SER A 2 -10.40 10.77 14.98
CA SER A 2 -9.63 11.35 13.89
C SER A 2 -8.86 10.26 13.16
N VAL A 3 -8.92 10.26 11.83
CA VAL A 3 -8.26 9.27 10.98
C VAL A 3 -7.41 9.96 9.93
N LEU A 4 -6.19 9.46 9.78
CA LEU A 4 -5.35 9.73 8.62
C LEU A 4 -5.35 8.52 7.71
N ASP A 5 -5.79 8.69 6.47
CA ASP A 5 -5.67 7.70 5.41
C ASP A 5 -4.54 8.09 4.46
N LEU A 6 -3.53 7.23 4.36
CA LEU A 6 -2.41 7.38 3.45
C LEU A 6 -2.67 6.50 2.23
N GLY A 7 -3.00 7.13 1.09
CA GLY A 7 -3.22 6.48 -0.20
C GLY A 7 -4.66 6.04 -0.50
N GLY A 8 -5.60 6.21 0.44
CA GLY A 8 -6.99 5.76 0.27
C GLY A 8 -7.86 6.70 -0.55
N THR A 9 -9.17 6.48 -0.55
CA THR A 9 -10.12 7.29 -1.35
C THR A 9 -11.34 7.67 -0.53
N ILE A 10 -12.06 8.71 -0.96
CA ILE A 10 -13.30 9.12 -0.28
C ILE A 10 -14.36 8.00 -0.37
N GLU A 11 -14.44 7.32 -1.52
CA GLU A 11 -15.38 6.23 -1.78
C GLU A 11 -15.23 5.06 -0.79
N TYR A 12 -14.00 4.75 -0.38
CA TYR A 12 -13.73 3.74 0.65
C TYR A 12 -14.41 4.11 1.98
N TRP A 13 -14.33 5.38 2.40
CA TRP A 13 -14.94 5.86 3.64
C TRP A 13 -16.45 6.08 3.53
N GLU A 14 -16.96 6.43 2.36
CA GLU A 14 -18.40 6.57 2.12
C GLU A 14 -19.13 5.23 2.24
N SER A 15 -18.48 4.16 1.79
CA SER A 15 -18.98 2.78 1.85
C SER A 15 -18.68 2.07 3.17
N ALA A 16 -17.80 2.63 4.01
CA ALA A 16 -17.47 2.05 5.30
C ALA A 16 -18.69 2.04 6.25
N PRO A 17 -18.90 0.95 7.03
CA PRO A 17 -20.01 0.85 7.97
C PRO A 17 -19.88 1.82 9.14
N VAL A 18 -18.66 2.30 9.43
CA VAL A 18 -18.35 3.26 10.47
C VAL A 18 -17.56 4.39 9.84
N LYS A 19 -18.03 5.63 10.02
CA LYS A 19 -17.40 6.83 9.48
C LYS A 19 -16.64 7.56 10.58
N PRO A 20 -15.40 8.00 10.34
CA PRO A 20 -14.70 8.87 11.27
C PRO A 20 -15.38 10.25 11.31
N ASN A 21 -15.26 10.93 12.46
CA ASN A 21 -15.79 12.30 12.59
C ASN A 21 -14.85 13.33 11.97
N ASP A 22 -13.58 12.97 11.80
CA ASP A 22 -12.52 13.80 11.25
C ASP A 22 -11.61 12.90 10.41
N LEU A 23 -11.59 13.15 9.11
CA LEU A 23 -10.89 12.34 8.12
C LEU A 23 -9.93 13.23 7.35
N THR A 24 -8.66 12.84 7.34
CA THR A 24 -7.64 13.41 6.46
C THR A 24 -7.18 12.31 5.51
N ILE A 25 -7.27 12.53 4.21
CA ILE A 25 -6.74 11.61 3.18
C ILE A 25 -5.56 12.31 2.51
N VAL A 26 -4.42 11.63 2.42
CA VAL A 26 -3.23 12.11 1.70
C VAL A 26 -2.98 11.22 0.49
N ASN A 27 -2.87 11.84 -0.68
CA ASN A 27 -2.59 11.16 -1.95
C ASN A 27 -1.63 11.95 -2.83
N LEU A 28 -0.80 11.25 -3.60
CA LEU A 28 0.08 11.87 -4.60
C LEU A 28 -0.73 12.64 -5.66
N LEU A 29 -1.86 12.04 -6.06
CA LEU A 29 -2.78 12.58 -7.05
C LEU A 29 -4.22 12.48 -6.50
N PRO A 30 -4.71 13.52 -5.80
CA PRO A 30 -6.08 13.57 -5.30
C PRO A 30 -7.12 13.37 -6.40
N ALA A 31 -8.00 12.38 -6.24
CA ALA A 31 -9.08 12.12 -7.20
C ALA A 31 -10.31 13.03 -7.01
N ARG A 32 -10.44 13.67 -5.85
CA ARG A 32 -11.55 14.57 -5.48
C ARG A 32 -11.09 15.67 -4.55
N ASP A 33 -11.85 16.77 -4.55
CA ASP A 33 -11.72 17.84 -3.56
C ASP A 33 -11.91 17.30 -2.13
N GLY A 34 -11.16 17.88 -1.18
CA GLY A 34 -11.14 17.47 0.22
C GLY A 34 -10.05 16.45 0.57
N GLN A 35 -9.34 15.90 -0.42
CA GLN A 35 -8.11 15.15 -0.20
C GLN A 35 -6.89 16.08 -0.26
N MET A 36 -5.90 15.83 0.58
CA MET A 36 -4.65 16.57 0.59
C MET A 36 -3.68 15.95 -0.41
N GLN A 37 -3.13 16.78 -1.30
CA GLN A 37 -2.03 16.33 -2.16
C GLN A 37 -0.75 16.17 -1.33
N GLY A 38 -0.11 14.99 -1.39
CA GLY A 38 1.11 14.73 -0.66
C GLY A 38 1.65 13.30 -0.84
N ASP A 39 2.92 13.13 -0.51
CA ASP A 39 3.58 11.84 -0.49
C ASP A 39 3.38 11.17 0.87
N ALA A 40 2.93 9.91 0.91
CA ALA A 40 2.74 9.20 2.16
C ALA A 40 4.05 8.95 2.94
N CYS A 41 5.21 8.98 2.25
CA CYS A 41 6.52 8.85 2.88
C CYS A 41 7.04 10.17 3.48
N ASP A 42 6.50 11.30 3.03
CA ASP A 42 6.87 12.64 3.50
C ASP A 42 5.65 13.57 3.34
N PRO A 43 4.61 13.37 4.18
CA PRO A 43 3.36 14.08 3.99
C PRO A 43 3.52 15.55 4.39
N PRO A 44 2.59 16.42 3.96
CA PRO A 44 2.67 17.85 4.25
C PRO A 44 2.78 18.13 5.75
N SER A 45 3.44 19.23 6.11
CA SER A 45 3.69 19.60 7.50
C SER A 45 2.42 19.68 8.37
N ALA A 46 1.27 20.01 7.76
CA ALA A 46 -0.03 19.99 8.43
C ALA A 46 -0.42 18.60 8.97
N VAL A 47 0.03 17.53 8.30
CA VAL A 47 -0.14 16.14 8.73
C VAL A 47 0.94 15.77 9.75
N LEU A 48 2.20 16.09 9.47
CA LEU A 48 3.33 15.75 10.35
C LEU A 48 3.23 16.40 11.74
N ASN A 49 2.66 17.60 11.83
CA ASN A 49 2.48 18.33 13.08
C ASN A 49 1.23 17.89 13.88
N ARG A 50 0.53 16.85 13.44
CA ARG A 50 -0.70 16.35 14.03
C ARG A 50 -0.57 14.89 14.43
N ARG A 51 -1.18 14.52 15.57
CA ARG A 51 -1.47 13.11 15.90
C ARG A 51 -2.91 12.75 15.57
N PHE A 52 -3.08 11.52 15.11
CA PHE A 52 -4.36 10.93 14.74
C PHE A 52 -4.65 9.71 15.63
N ASP A 53 -5.93 9.49 15.91
CA ASP A 53 -6.36 8.34 16.73
C ASP A 53 -6.16 7.00 16.01
N LEU A 54 -6.15 7.01 14.67
CA LEU A 54 -5.93 5.85 13.81
C LEU A 54 -5.30 6.30 12.49
N ILE A 55 -4.26 5.59 12.04
CA ILE A 55 -3.72 5.69 10.69
C ILE A 55 -4.13 4.47 9.87
N VAL A 56 -4.67 4.69 8.68
CA VAL A 56 -5.01 3.64 7.71
C VAL A 56 -4.11 3.80 6.49
N SER A 57 -3.59 2.70 5.98
CA SER A 57 -2.90 2.67 4.70
C SER A 57 -3.09 1.30 4.05
N ASN A 58 -3.81 1.26 2.95
CA ASN A 58 -4.08 0.03 2.21
C ASN A 58 -3.39 0.11 0.85
N SER A 59 -2.64 -0.93 0.50
CA SER A 59 -1.97 -1.07 -0.80
C SER A 59 -1.03 0.08 -1.19
N VAL A 60 -0.38 0.73 -0.21
CA VAL A 60 0.63 1.78 -0.49
C VAL A 60 2.04 1.27 -0.32
N LEU A 61 2.30 0.44 0.70
CA LEU A 61 3.65 0.04 1.10
C LEU A 61 4.43 -0.65 -0.04
N GLU A 62 3.74 -1.34 -0.94
CA GLU A 62 4.33 -2.00 -2.11
C GLU A 62 4.64 -1.04 -3.27
N HIS A 63 4.07 0.16 -3.28
CA HIS A 63 4.21 1.16 -4.35
C HIS A 63 5.18 2.32 -4.03
N VAL A 64 5.65 2.44 -2.78
CA VAL A 64 6.46 3.62 -2.40
C VAL A 64 7.91 3.62 -2.90
N GLY A 65 8.41 2.48 -3.41
CA GLY A 65 9.74 2.35 -4.02
C GLY A 65 10.86 1.97 -3.05
N GLY A 66 11.19 0.69 -2.97
CA GLY A 66 12.38 0.22 -2.25
C GLY A 66 12.32 0.31 -0.72
N HIS A 67 13.44 -0.02 -0.09
CA HIS A 67 13.53 -0.13 1.37
C HIS A 67 13.40 1.21 2.10
N TYR A 68 14.15 2.22 1.65
CA TYR A 68 14.23 3.52 2.33
C TYR A 68 12.87 4.22 2.38
N ARG A 69 12.12 4.21 1.28
CA ARG A 69 10.78 4.80 1.21
C ARG A 69 9.78 4.07 2.11
N ARG A 70 9.82 2.73 2.12
CA ARG A 70 9.00 1.92 3.05
C ARG A 70 9.33 2.23 4.51
N GLN A 71 10.58 2.49 4.84
CA GLN A 71 10.97 2.93 6.17
C GLN A 71 10.39 4.31 6.51
N GLN A 72 10.47 5.28 5.60
CA GLN A 72 9.88 6.62 5.77
C GLN A 72 8.36 6.55 5.98
N LEU A 73 7.64 5.78 5.15
CA LEU A 73 6.21 5.54 5.35
C LEU A 73 5.92 4.93 6.73
N ALA A 74 6.69 3.91 7.14
CA ALA A 74 6.52 3.30 8.44
C ALA A 74 6.81 4.27 9.60
N GLU A 75 7.78 5.17 9.46
CA GLU A 75 8.08 6.21 10.43
C GLU A 75 6.93 7.21 10.55
N VAL A 76 6.35 7.68 9.43
CA VAL A 76 5.15 8.52 9.42
C VAL A 76 4.02 7.83 10.19
N VAL A 77 3.73 6.56 9.87
CA VAL A 77 2.66 5.80 10.54
C VAL A 77 2.92 5.67 12.06
N ARG A 78 4.14 5.38 12.48
CA ARG A 78 4.46 5.21 13.92
C ARG A 78 4.48 6.55 14.69
N ASN A 79 4.89 7.63 14.04
CA ASN A 79 5.07 8.93 14.68
C ASN A 79 3.77 9.76 14.75
N ASN A 80 2.83 9.53 13.83
CA ASN A 80 1.61 10.34 13.73
C ASN A 80 0.34 9.62 14.23
N GLY A 81 0.42 8.35 14.62
CA GLY A 81 -0.73 7.56 15.05
C GLY A 81 -0.48 6.81 16.36
N ASP A 82 -1.50 6.74 17.21
CA ASP A 82 -1.48 5.86 18.39
C ASP A 82 -1.82 4.42 17.98
N ARG A 83 -2.74 4.30 17.01
CA ARG A 83 -3.17 3.06 16.37
C ARG A 83 -2.94 3.12 14.89
N HIS A 84 -2.76 1.96 14.27
CA HIS A 84 -2.67 1.89 12.82
C HIS A 84 -3.19 0.59 12.25
N TRP A 85 -3.56 0.66 10.98
CA TRP A 85 -3.89 -0.44 10.09
C TRP A 85 -3.11 -0.23 8.79
N VAL A 86 -2.08 -1.04 8.56
CA VAL A 86 -1.27 -1.00 7.33
C VAL A 86 -1.39 -2.34 6.63
N GLN A 87 -2.02 -2.36 5.47
CA GLN A 87 -2.26 -3.56 4.67
C GLN A 87 -1.52 -3.49 3.34
N THR A 88 -1.00 -4.65 2.91
CA THR A 88 -0.29 -4.81 1.65
C THR A 88 -0.38 -6.26 1.16
N PRO A 89 -0.40 -6.54 -0.15
CA PRO A 89 -0.38 -7.89 -0.66
C PRO A 89 0.87 -8.67 -0.24
N TYR A 90 0.68 -9.96 0.03
CA TYR A 90 1.76 -10.80 0.51
C TYR A 90 2.59 -11.36 -0.65
N ARG A 91 3.91 -11.15 -0.60
CA ARG A 91 4.86 -11.63 -1.64
C ARG A 91 4.69 -13.11 -2.01
N TYR A 92 4.31 -13.97 -1.06
CA TYR A 92 4.25 -15.42 -1.28
C TYR A 92 2.83 -15.96 -1.55
N PHE A 93 1.85 -15.08 -1.80
CA PHE A 93 0.60 -15.53 -2.41
C PHE A 93 0.85 -15.91 -3.89
N PRO A 94 0.32 -17.05 -4.40
CA PRO A 94 0.72 -17.59 -5.70
C PRO A 94 0.28 -16.77 -6.91
N VAL A 95 -0.70 -15.87 -6.76
CA VAL A 95 -1.18 -15.01 -7.84
C VAL A 95 -0.82 -13.57 -7.53
N GLU A 96 -0.06 -12.93 -8.41
CA GLU A 96 0.26 -11.52 -8.27
C GLU A 96 -1.04 -10.70 -8.48
N PRO A 97 -1.43 -9.80 -7.55
CA PRO A 97 -2.75 -9.15 -7.59
C PRO A 97 -2.95 -8.08 -8.68
N HIS A 98 -1.89 -7.45 -9.17
CA HIS A 98 -1.94 -6.36 -10.15
C HIS A 98 -2.05 -6.87 -11.59
N TRP A 99 -1.30 -7.92 -11.92
CA TRP A 99 -1.32 -8.60 -13.23
C TRP A 99 -2.23 -9.83 -13.27
N LEU A 100 -2.74 -10.28 -12.12
CA LEU A 100 -3.46 -11.56 -11.97
C LEU A 100 -2.70 -12.75 -12.58
N PHE A 101 -1.37 -12.67 -12.57
CA PHE A 101 -0.49 -13.64 -13.19
C PHE A 101 0.12 -14.57 -12.11
N PRO A 102 0.12 -15.90 -12.31
CA PRO A 102 0.71 -16.83 -11.36
C PRO A 102 2.24 -16.62 -11.20
N GLY A 103 2.67 -16.25 -9.99
CA GLY A 103 4.10 -16.19 -9.62
C GLY A 103 4.92 -15.10 -10.30
N LEU A 104 4.29 -14.05 -10.84
CA LEU A 104 4.98 -12.96 -11.55
C LEU A 104 6.12 -12.33 -10.72
N GLN A 105 5.89 -12.11 -9.44
CA GLN A 105 6.84 -11.49 -8.50
C GLN A 105 8.13 -12.29 -8.28
N PHE A 106 8.19 -13.53 -8.76
CA PHE A 106 9.38 -14.40 -8.70
C PHE A 106 10.12 -14.48 -10.03
N LEU A 107 9.55 -13.97 -11.12
CA LEU A 107 10.19 -13.99 -12.43
C LEU A 107 11.34 -12.97 -12.50
N PRO A 108 12.40 -13.26 -13.29
CA PRO A 108 13.41 -12.26 -13.62
C PRO A 108 12.78 -11.00 -14.23
N PHE A 109 13.43 -9.85 -14.05
CA PHE A 109 12.91 -8.55 -14.49
C PHE A 109 12.44 -8.54 -15.94
N ALA A 110 13.25 -9.01 -16.89
CA ALA A 110 12.89 -9.05 -18.30
C ALA A 110 11.64 -9.90 -18.59
N ALA A 111 11.44 -10.99 -17.86
CA ALA A 111 10.24 -11.82 -18.00
C ALA A 111 9.00 -11.11 -17.44
N ARG A 112 9.13 -10.38 -16.33
CA ARG A 112 8.05 -9.53 -15.80
C ARG A 112 7.62 -8.49 -16.82
N VAL A 113 8.57 -7.79 -17.44
CA VAL A 113 8.30 -6.82 -18.53
C VAL A 113 7.56 -7.48 -19.69
N LYS A 114 7.97 -8.67 -20.14
CA LYS A 114 7.27 -9.38 -21.22
C LYS A 114 5.85 -9.81 -20.83
N VAL A 115 5.61 -10.21 -19.58
CA VAL A 115 4.25 -10.46 -19.08
C VAL A 115 3.43 -9.17 -19.11
N THR A 116 3.96 -8.05 -18.60
CA THR A 116 3.28 -6.74 -18.64
C THR A 116 2.88 -6.31 -20.05
N GLN A 117 3.69 -6.64 -21.07
CA GLN A 117 3.42 -6.31 -22.47
C GLN A 117 2.36 -7.18 -23.15
N ASN A 118 2.18 -8.43 -22.71
CA ASN A 118 1.46 -9.45 -23.50
C ASN A 118 0.32 -10.14 -22.75
N TRP A 119 0.27 -10.06 -21.42
CA TRP A 119 -0.73 -10.73 -20.61
C TRP A 119 -1.98 -9.85 -20.44
N PRO A 120 -3.18 -10.31 -20.84
CA PRO A 120 -4.36 -9.46 -20.96
C PRO A 120 -5.17 -9.29 -19.67
N MET A 121 -4.76 -9.92 -18.56
CA MET A 121 -5.49 -9.86 -17.28
C MET A 121 -4.84 -8.87 -16.32
N GLY A 122 -5.60 -8.47 -15.29
CA GLY A 122 -5.15 -7.49 -14.32
C GLY A 122 -5.32 -6.06 -14.80
N HIS A 123 -4.89 -5.09 -13.99
CA HIS A 123 -5.02 -3.66 -14.27
C HIS A 123 -3.68 -2.98 -14.59
N MET A 124 -2.55 -3.68 -14.44
CA MET A 124 -1.23 -3.22 -14.87
C MET A 124 -0.86 -3.85 -16.21
N GLN A 125 -1.09 -3.14 -17.32
CA GLN A 125 -0.77 -3.61 -18.68
C GLN A 125 -0.22 -2.45 -19.50
N GLU A 126 0.89 -2.67 -20.20
CA GLU A 126 1.49 -1.67 -21.07
C GLU A 126 2.30 -2.37 -22.17
N ARG A 127 1.98 -2.06 -23.43
CA ARG A 127 2.63 -2.68 -24.60
C ARG A 127 3.98 -2.03 -24.90
N ASP A 128 4.10 -0.73 -24.66
CA ASP A 128 5.36 -0.02 -24.83
C ASP A 128 6.42 -0.53 -23.84
N GLU A 129 7.66 -0.66 -24.30
CA GLU A 129 8.73 -1.22 -23.47
C GLU A 129 9.08 -0.32 -22.30
N TYR A 130 9.14 0.99 -22.52
CA TYR A 130 9.47 1.94 -21.46
C TYR A 130 8.37 1.95 -20.39
N GLY A 131 7.11 2.05 -20.80
CA GLY A 131 5.99 2.02 -19.85
C GLY A 131 5.87 0.69 -19.09
N ALA A 132 6.12 -0.45 -19.76
CA ALA A 132 6.12 -1.76 -19.08
C ALA A 132 7.24 -1.88 -18.04
N VAL A 133 8.41 -1.29 -18.30
CA VAL A 133 9.53 -1.20 -17.35
C VAL A 133 9.13 -0.39 -16.12
N GLU A 134 8.50 0.77 -16.31
CA GLU A 134 8.03 1.63 -15.20
C GLU A 134 7.04 0.89 -14.29
N LEU A 135 6.02 0.21 -14.86
CA LEU A 135 5.04 -0.54 -14.07
C LEU A 135 5.68 -1.67 -13.24
N VAL A 136 6.68 -2.37 -13.80
CA VAL A 136 7.39 -3.45 -13.08
C VAL A 136 8.25 -2.89 -11.94
N HIS A 137 8.76 -1.67 -12.08
CA HIS A 137 9.51 -0.99 -11.02
C HIS A 137 8.62 -0.43 -9.91
N GLU A 138 7.38 -0.07 -10.24
CA GLU A 138 6.44 0.49 -9.29
C GLU A 138 6.05 -0.50 -8.18
N VAL A 139 6.01 -1.80 -8.47
CA VAL A 139 5.46 -2.80 -7.54
C VAL A 139 6.55 -3.66 -6.88
N GLU A 140 6.65 -3.56 -5.56
CA GLU A 140 7.51 -4.41 -4.71
C GLU A 140 6.76 -5.06 -3.54
N LEU A 141 6.24 -6.27 -3.77
CA LEU A 141 5.56 -7.04 -2.72
C LEU A 141 6.50 -7.41 -1.56
N VAL A 142 5.97 -7.29 -0.34
CA VAL A 142 6.72 -7.51 0.91
C VAL A 142 6.44 -8.86 1.55
N SER A 143 7.44 -9.35 2.28
CA SER A 143 7.35 -10.52 3.14
C SER A 143 6.90 -10.15 4.56
N ARG A 144 6.44 -11.15 5.34
CA ARG A 144 6.12 -10.99 6.77
C ARG A 144 7.30 -10.45 7.57
N ARG A 145 8.53 -10.88 7.22
CA ARG A 145 9.76 -10.45 7.91
C ARG A 145 10.03 -8.96 7.68
N GLN A 146 9.87 -8.49 6.45
CA GLN A 146 9.97 -7.07 6.12
C GLN A 146 8.87 -6.25 6.80
N MET A 147 7.62 -6.75 6.76
CA MET A 147 6.52 -6.10 7.48
C MET A 147 6.82 -5.94 8.97
N SER A 148 7.31 -7.00 9.62
CA SER A 148 7.67 -6.98 11.04
C SER A 148 8.86 -6.07 11.33
N SER A 149 9.81 -5.88 10.39
CA SER A 149 10.90 -4.93 10.60
C SER A 149 10.45 -3.47 10.49
N TYR A 150 9.46 -3.18 9.64
CA TYR A 150 8.89 -1.84 9.53
C TYR A 150 7.93 -1.52 10.68
N PHE A 151 7.27 -2.53 11.24
CA PHE A 151 6.28 -2.36 12.31
C PHE A 151 6.59 -3.29 13.49
N PRO A 152 7.71 -3.06 14.22
CA PRO A 152 8.22 -4.01 15.22
C PRO A 152 7.33 -4.15 16.47
N GLU A 153 6.52 -3.14 16.77
CA GLU A 153 5.58 -3.14 17.91
C GLU A 153 4.16 -3.61 17.52
N SER A 154 3.96 -3.96 16.25
CA SER A 154 2.63 -4.25 15.71
C SER A 154 2.38 -5.74 15.62
N THR A 155 1.10 -6.11 15.71
CA THR A 155 0.70 -7.48 15.38
C THR A 155 0.63 -7.62 13.86
N VAL A 156 1.32 -8.61 13.31
CA VAL A 156 1.25 -8.94 11.87
C VAL A 156 0.26 -10.09 11.64
N TRP A 157 -0.91 -9.72 11.16
CA TRP A 157 -1.99 -10.63 10.75
C TRP A 157 -1.91 -10.96 9.26
N PHE A 158 -2.49 -12.10 8.91
CA PHE A 158 -2.57 -12.59 7.54
C PHE A 158 -4.04 -12.65 7.15
N GLU A 159 -4.44 -11.84 6.18
CA GLU A 159 -5.70 -12.00 5.50
C GLU A 159 -5.60 -13.21 4.56
N ARG A 160 -6.61 -14.08 4.59
CA ARG A 160 -6.60 -15.33 3.80
C ARG A 160 -7.70 -15.36 2.76
N PHE A 161 -7.37 -15.92 1.61
CA PHE A 161 -8.32 -16.29 0.57
C PHE A 161 -8.16 -17.78 0.27
N ALA A 162 -9.25 -18.54 0.36
CA ALA A 162 -9.24 -20.00 0.22
C ALA A 162 -8.17 -20.70 1.09
N GLY A 163 -7.96 -20.20 2.32
CA GLY A 163 -6.97 -20.73 3.26
C GLY A 163 -5.52 -20.26 3.03
N LEU A 164 -5.21 -19.67 1.88
CA LEU A 164 -3.89 -19.15 1.56
C LEU A 164 -3.72 -17.70 2.04
N PRO A 165 -2.56 -17.33 2.62
CA PRO A 165 -2.29 -15.94 3.00
C PRO A 165 -2.21 -15.06 1.75
N LYS A 166 -3.21 -14.19 1.55
CA LYS A 166 -3.31 -13.29 0.41
C LYS A 166 -2.62 -11.96 0.69
N SER A 167 -2.81 -11.43 1.89
CA SER A 167 -2.25 -10.14 2.27
C SER A 167 -1.75 -10.13 3.71
N LEU A 168 -0.91 -9.15 4.01
CA LEU A 168 -0.38 -8.87 5.33
C LEU A 168 -1.04 -7.61 5.87
N VAL A 169 -1.34 -7.62 7.16
CA VAL A 169 -1.75 -6.43 7.89
C VAL A 169 -0.85 -6.28 9.10
N ALA A 170 -0.18 -5.14 9.25
CA ALA A 170 0.37 -4.71 10.52
C ALA A 170 -0.65 -3.80 11.19
N PHE A 171 -1.07 -4.16 12.39
CA PHE A 171 -1.98 -3.31 13.17
C PHE A 171 -1.52 -3.16 14.62
N LYS A 172 -1.90 -2.04 15.21
CA LYS A 172 -1.68 -1.69 16.62
C LYS A 172 -2.95 -1.02 17.15
N ASP A 173 -3.43 -1.49 18.28
CA ASP A 173 -4.61 -1.00 19.01
C ASP A 173 -4.22 -0.11 20.20
#